data_AF-A0A3N5TB37-F1
#
_entry.id   AF-A0A3N5TB37-F1
#
_cell.length_a   1.000
_cell.length_b   1.000
_cell.length_c   1.000
_cell.angle_alpha   90.00
_cell.angle_beta   90.00
_cell.angle_gamma   90.00
#
_symmetry.space_group_name_H-M   'P 1'
#
loop_
_entity.id
_entity.type
_entity.pdbx_description
1 polymer ?
#
loop_
_entity_poly.entity_id
_entity_poly.type
_entity_poly.pdbx_seq_one_letter_code
_entity_poly.pdbx_strand_id
1 'polypeptide(L)'
;MAVCELRQNIQGNPMSAVTSPTSPSSRQHLLNDSGSRPRRYTLCVTLRCNLACTYCYVTKNCATMSLPTARRAIDFVFRHAPSDSNIEIGFFGGEPLLEFPLLRDITDLIKSHPSYDP
;
A
#
# COMPACT_ATOMS: atom_id res chain seq x y z
N MET A 1 -3.88 -12.98 2.37
CA MET A 1 -3.85 -11.67 1.68
C MET A 1 -2.47 -11.10 1.92
N ALA A 2 -1.65 -10.92 0.88
CA ALA A 2 -0.34 -10.27 1.03
C ALA A 2 -0.54 -8.77 0.90
N VAL A 3 -0.08 -8.02 1.89
CA VAL A 3 -0.28 -6.58 2.05
C VAL A 3 1.08 -5.92 2.21
N CYS A 4 1.33 -4.84 1.47
CA CYS A 4 2.53 -4.02 1.58
C CYS A 4 2.13 -2.63 2.10
N GLU A 5 2.62 -2.25 3.28
CA GLU A 5 2.39 -0.94 3.91
C GLU A 5 3.57 0.00 3.58
N LEU A 6 3.29 1.25 3.19
CA LEU A 6 4.28 2.20 2.67
C LEU A 6 3.98 3.61 3.18
N ARG A 7 4.99 4.36 3.64
CA ARG A 7 4.86 5.80 3.91
C ARG A 7 5.39 6.60 2.72
N GLN A 8 5.03 7.89 2.63
CA GLN A 8 5.59 8.80 1.63
C GLN A 8 6.60 9.74 2.30
N ASN A 9 7.75 9.96 1.66
CA ASN A 9 8.82 10.81 2.20
C ASN A 9 8.47 12.28 1.96
N ILE A 10 8.36 13.05 3.04
CA ILE A 10 8.05 14.48 3.02
C ILE A 10 9.37 15.27 3.06
N GLN A 11 9.79 15.89 1.95
CA GLN A 11 10.85 16.91 1.97
C GLN A 11 10.29 18.32 1.72
N GLY A 12 10.24 19.13 2.79
CA GLY A 12 10.35 20.60 2.75
C GLY A 12 9.20 21.44 3.34
N ASN A 13 9.34 21.96 4.57
CA ASN A 13 9.22 23.40 4.94
C ASN A 13 9.56 23.66 6.45
N PRO A 14 9.97 24.87 6.88
CA PRO A 14 10.72 25.10 8.11
C PRO A 14 9.89 25.48 9.35
N MET A 15 10.49 25.14 10.49
CA MET A 15 10.49 25.77 11.82
C MET A 15 9.40 26.81 12.14
N SER A 16 8.56 26.47 13.13
CA SER A 16 7.92 27.45 14.01
C SER A 16 7.82 26.89 15.42
N ALA A 17 8.52 27.55 16.34
CA ALA A 17 8.61 27.22 17.76
C ALA A 17 7.30 27.55 18.50
N VAL A 18 6.97 26.80 19.55
CA VAL A 18 6.34 27.38 20.75
C VAL A 18 6.61 26.51 21.99
N THR A 19 6.86 27.21 23.09
CA THR A 19 7.42 26.81 24.38
C THR A 19 6.42 26.11 25.32
N SER A 20 6.95 25.26 26.22
CA SER A 20 6.30 24.55 27.33
C SER A 20 5.87 25.49 28.49
N PRO A 21 5.01 25.12 29.48
CA PRO A 21 5.45 24.28 30.62
C PRO A 21 4.38 23.44 31.43
N THR A 22 4.93 22.63 32.37
CA THR A 22 4.40 22.07 33.65
C THR A 22 3.44 20.86 33.78
N SER A 23 4.05 19.69 34.07
CA SER A 23 3.84 18.77 35.24
C SER A 23 2.57 17.87 35.37
N PRO A 24 2.59 16.76 36.15
CA PRO A 24 2.25 15.42 35.65
C PRO A 24 0.97 14.82 36.27
N SER A 25 0.06 14.35 35.42
CA SER A 25 -1.01 13.42 35.82
C SER A 25 -1.10 12.27 34.82
N SER A 26 -0.61 11.11 35.24
CA SER A 26 -0.26 9.93 34.44
C SER A 26 -1.43 9.15 33.84
N ARG A 27 -2.40 9.81 33.19
CA ARG A 27 -3.57 9.14 32.59
C ARG A 27 -4.13 9.74 31.29
N GLN A 28 -3.35 10.52 30.52
CA GLN A 28 -3.86 11.16 29.29
C GLN A 28 -2.99 10.99 28.04
N HIS A 29 -2.17 9.95 27.92
CA HIS A 29 -1.32 9.75 26.73
C HIS A 29 -1.76 8.63 25.77
N LEU A 30 -3.06 8.32 25.68
CA LEU A 30 -3.58 7.29 24.75
C LEU A 30 -4.63 7.83 23.76
N LEU A 31 -4.65 9.13 23.48
CA LEU A 31 -5.59 9.73 22.52
C LEU A 31 -4.90 10.71 21.58
N ASN A 32 -3.67 10.43 21.17
CA ASN A 32 -3.06 11.14 20.04
C ASN A 32 -2.63 10.13 18.97
N ASP A 33 -3.51 9.20 18.64
CA ASP A 33 -3.46 8.56 17.32
C ASP A 33 -4.16 9.51 16.36
N SER A 34 -3.44 10.53 15.92
CA SER A 34 -3.73 11.24 14.66
C SER A 34 -3.42 10.30 13.48
N GLY A 35 -3.83 9.04 13.58
CA GLY A 35 -3.52 7.96 12.67
C GLY A 35 -4.32 8.12 11.40
N SER A 36 -3.73 8.81 10.43
CA SER A 36 -4.23 8.88 9.06
C SER A 36 -4.53 7.46 8.56
N ARG A 37 -5.81 7.14 8.32
CA ARG A 37 -6.24 5.82 7.83
C ARG A 37 -5.50 5.51 6.53
N PRO A 38 -4.87 4.33 6.40
CA PRO A 38 -4.11 4.00 5.21
C PRO A 38 -5.03 3.94 3.98
N ARG A 39 -4.53 4.47 2.86
CA ARG A 39 -5.18 4.42 1.56
C ARG A 39 -4.85 3.08 0.91
N ARG A 40 -5.87 2.21 0.85
CA ARG A 40 -5.73 0.86 0.33
C ARG A 40 -6.00 0.80 -1.17
N TYR A 41 -5.06 0.23 -1.90
CA TYR A 41 -5.18 -0.12 -3.31
C TYR A 41 -5.04 -1.63 -3.46
N THR A 42 -5.76 -2.22 -4.40
CA THR A 42 -5.74 -3.66 -4.62
C THR A 42 -5.45 -3.96 -6.08
N LEU A 43 -4.37 -4.69 -6.33
CA LEU A 43 -3.93 -5.09 -7.66
C LEU A 43 -4.44 -6.49 -7.96
N CYS A 44 -5.30 -6.63 -8.99
CA CYS A 44 -5.73 -7.92 -9.49
C CYS A 44 -4.64 -8.54 -10.39
N VAL A 45 -3.80 -9.39 -9.81
CA VAL A 45 -2.57 -9.89 -10.44
C VAL A 45 -2.86 -10.95 -11.49
N THR A 46 -3.77 -11.87 -11.21
CA THR A 46 -4.20 -12.92 -12.15
C THR A 46 -5.60 -13.36 -11.84
N LEU A 47 -6.36 -13.84 -12.82
CA LEU A 47 -7.64 -14.52 -12.61
C LEU A 47 -7.49 -16.05 -12.57
N ARG A 48 -6.26 -16.56 -12.76
CA ARG A 48 -5.92 -17.98 -12.61
C ARG A 48 -6.01 -18.36 -11.14
N CYS A 49 -6.57 -19.52 -10.85
CA CYS A 49 -6.65 -20.07 -9.51
C CYS A 49 -6.49 -21.59 -9.58
N ASN A 50 -5.77 -22.18 -8.64
CA ASN A 50 -5.63 -23.63 -8.50
C ASN A 50 -6.78 -24.26 -7.69
N LEU A 51 -7.74 -23.46 -7.21
CA LEU A 51 -8.95 -23.90 -6.52
C LEU A 51 -10.21 -23.51 -7.31
N ALA A 52 -11.31 -24.24 -7.05
CA ALA A 52 -12.61 -24.04 -7.69
C ALA A 52 -13.72 -23.88 -6.63
N CYS A 53 -13.55 -22.94 -5.70
CA CYS A 53 -14.48 -22.73 -4.59
C CYS A 53 -15.87 -22.32 -5.10
N THR A 54 -16.92 -23.02 -4.65
CA THR A 54 -18.32 -22.80 -5.07
C THR A 54 -18.87 -21.42 -4.69
N TYR A 55 -18.29 -20.80 -3.66
CA TYR A 55 -18.66 -19.47 -3.18
C TYR A 55 -17.81 -18.34 -3.78
N CYS A 56 -16.90 -18.64 -4.72
CA CYS A 56 -16.02 -17.61 -5.28
C CYS A 56 -16.76 -16.76 -6.32
N TYR A 57 -16.85 -15.44 -6.07
CA TYR A 57 -17.47 -14.49 -7.00
C TYR A 57 -16.58 -14.10 -8.19
N VAL A 58 -15.31 -14.49 -8.18
CA VAL A 58 -14.35 -14.16 -9.25
C VAL A 58 -14.47 -15.17 -10.38
N THR A 59 -14.80 -14.71 -11.59
CA THR A 59 -14.75 -15.54 -12.80
C THR A 59 -13.31 -15.94 -13.12
N LYS A 60 -13.00 -17.23 -13.00
CA LYS A 60 -11.65 -17.77 -13.23
C LYS A 60 -11.37 -17.91 -14.72
N ASN A 61 -10.23 -17.39 -15.16
CA ASN A 61 -9.72 -17.52 -16.53
C ASN A 61 -8.19 -17.36 -16.55
N CYS A 62 -7.58 -17.37 -17.73
CA CYS A 62 -6.13 -17.30 -17.90
C CYS A 62 -5.54 -15.88 -17.95
N ALA A 63 -6.31 -14.84 -17.65
CA ALA A 63 -5.82 -13.46 -17.68
C ALA A 63 -4.85 -13.19 -16.53
N THR A 64 -3.70 -12.61 -16.86
CA THR A 64 -2.66 -12.18 -15.90
C THR A 64 -2.26 -10.74 -16.22
N MET A 65 -2.02 -9.95 -15.17
CA MET A 65 -1.51 -8.59 -15.25
C MET A 65 -0.11 -8.60 -15.87
N SER A 66 0.13 -7.76 -16.88
CA SER A 66 1.48 -7.59 -17.42
C SER A 66 2.32 -6.65 -16.56
N LEU A 67 3.64 -6.87 -16.51
CA LEU A 67 4.57 -6.00 -15.77
C LEU A 67 4.44 -4.50 -16.15
N PRO A 68 4.29 -4.11 -17.43
CA PRO A 68 4.06 -2.71 -17.78
C PRO A 68 2.76 -2.14 -17.19
N THR A 69 1.72 -2.96 -17.06
CA THR A 69 0.45 -2.55 -16.43
C THR A 69 0.63 -2.37 -14.93
N ALA A 70 1.37 -3.26 -14.28
CA ALA A 70 1.69 -3.13 -12.87
C ALA A 70 2.49 -1.86 -12.59
N ARG A 71 3.50 -1.53 -13.40
CA ARG A 71 4.25 -0.26 -13.31
C ARG A 71 3.32 0.95 -13.39
N ARG A 72 2.46 1.03 -14.40
CA ARG A 72 1.48 2.14 -14.52
C ARG A 72 0.54 2.22 -13.33
N ALA A 73 0.17 1.09 -12.72
CA ALA A 73 -0.65 1.06 -11.52
C ALA A 73 0.10 1.61 -10.30
N ILE A 74 1.37 1.26 -10.11
CA ILE A 74 2.21 1.80 -9.03
C ILE A 74 2.40 3.32 -9.20
N ASP A 75 2.72 3.79 -10.41
CA ASP A 75 2.83 5.22 -10.70
C ASP A 75 1.51 5.96 -10.43
N PHE A 76 0.38 5.32 -10.74
CA PHE A 76 -0.95 5.85 -10.45
C PHE A 76 -1.19 5.96 -8.94
N VAL A 77 -0.83 4.94 -8.16
CA VAL A 77 -0.99 4.92 -6.71
C VAL A 77 -0.23 6.08 -6.06
N PHE A 78 1.06 6.23 -6.37
CA PHE A 78 1.88 7.29 -5.79
C PHE A 78 1.46 8.70 -6.24
N ARG A 79 0.99 8.86 -7.48
CA ARG A 79 0.54 10.17 -8.00
C ARG A 79 -0.74 10.68 -7.34
N HIS A 80 -1.65 9.79 -6.94
CA HIS A 80 -2.99 10.17 -6.45
C HIS A 80 -3.16 10.01 -4.94
N ALA A 81 -2.21 9.38 -4.27
CA ALA A 81 -2.17 9.33 -2.82
C ALA A 81 -1.68 10.68 -2.25
N PRO A 82 -2.38 11.26 -1.26
CA PRO A 82 -1.90 12.46 -0.57
C PRO A 82 -0.50 12.28 0.03
N SER A 83 0.28 13.36 0.07
CA SER A 83 1.67 13.37 0.54
C SER A 83 1.89 12.90 1.98
N ASP A 84 0.83 12.95 2.81
CA ASP A 84 0.85 12.55 4.22
C ASP A 84 -0.08 11.35 4.48
N SER A 85 -0.18 10.45 3.50
CA SER A 85 -0.98 9.24 3.61
C SER A 85 -0.12 7.98 3.63
N ASN A 86 -0.45 7.08 4.55
CA ASN A 86 0.07 5.73 4.54
C ASN A 86 -0.63 4.96 3.39
N ILE A 87 0.12 4.36 2.49
CA ILE A 87 -0.41 3.59 1.35
C ILE A 87 -0.33 2.11 1.70
N GLU A 88 -1.42 1.40 1.44
CA GLU A 88 -1.47 -0.05 1.56
C GLU A 88 -1.74 -0.65 0.17
N ILE A 89 -0.82 -1.49 -0.34
CA ILE A 89 -1.01 -2.19 -1.61
C ILE A 89 -1.22 -3.67 -1.34
N GLY A 90 -2.42 -4.16 -1.67
CA GLY A 90 -2.78 -5.58 -1.57
C GLY A 90 -2.81 -6.28 -2.93
N PHE A 91 -2.48 -7.56 -2.94
CA PHE A 91 -2.60 -8.41 -4.13
C PHE A 91 -3.87 -9.27 -4.10
N PHE A 92 -4.58 -9.31 -5.21
CA PHE A 92 -5.87 -10.01 -5.36
C PHE A 92 -5.99 -10.71 -6.73
N GLY A 93 -7.10 -11.43 -6.93
CA GLY A 93 -7.52 -12.03 -8.18
C GLY A 93 -8.06 -13.44 -7.98
N GLY A 94 -7.47 -14.41 -8.68
CA GLY A 94 -7.61 -15.82 -8.44
C GLY A 94 -6.73 -16.26 -7.28
N GLU A 95 -5.61 -16.91 -7.59
CA GLU A 95 -4.54 -17.21 -6.64
C GLU A 95 -3.30 -16.37 -7.00
N PRO A 96 -3.06 -15.22 -6.34
CA PRO A 96 -1.96 -14.31 -6.68
C PRO A 96 -0.58 -14.97 -6.61
N LEU A 97 -0.40 -15.97 -5.74
CA LEU A 97 0.88 -16.66 -5.58
C LEU A 97 1.27 -17.53 -6.78
N LEU A 98 0.34 -17.81 -7.70
CA LEU A 98 0.68 -18.44 -8.98
C LEU A 98 1.57 -17.54 -9.86
N GLU A 99 1.54 -16.23 -9.64
CA GLU A 99 2.37 -15.24 -10.32
C GLU A 99 3.44 -14.66 -9.36
N PHE A 100 4.03 -15.48 -8.50
CA PHE A 100 5.05 -15.06 -7.53
C PHE A 100 6.21 -14.24 -8.12
N PRO A 101 6.75 -14.56 -9.33
CA PRO A 101 7.76 -13.70 -9.96
C PRO A 101 7.27 -12.26 -10.18
N LEU A 102 6.03 -12.09 -10.65
CA LEU A 102 5.43 -10.78 -10.84
C LEU A 102 5.23 -10.04 -9.52
N LEU A 103 4.86 -10.74 -8.44
CA LEU A 103 4.77 -10.12 -7.11
C LEU A 103 6.12 -9.54 -6.63
N ARG A 104 7.22 -10.27 -6.91
CA ARG A 104 8.57 -9.78 -6.61
C ARG A 104 8.90 -8.55 -7.44
N ASP A 105 8.65 -8.62 -8.76
CA ASP A 105 8.88 -7.49 -9.65
C ASP A 105 8.10 -6.25 -9.17
N ILE A 106 6.83 -6.41 -8.79
CA ILE A 106 6.02 -5.30 -8.26
C ILE A 106 6.59 -4.74 -6.95
N THR A 107 7.03 -5.62 -6.05
CA THR A 107 7.65 -5.19 -4.80
C THR A 107 8.93 -4.39 -5.06
N ASP A 108 9.74 -4.82 -6.02
CA ASP A 108 10.96 -4.12 -6.43
C ASP A 108 10.63 -2.79 -7.14
N LEU A 109 9.57 -2.74 -7.94
CA LEU A 109 9.04 -1.49 -8.53
C LEU A 109 8.63 -0.48 -7.46
N ILE A 110 7.95 -0.94 -6.40
CA ILE A 110 7.56 -0.08 -5.28
C ILE A 110 8.79 0.44 -4.55
N LYS A 111 9.73 -0.44 -4.19
CA LYS A 111 10.94 -0.06 -3.45
C LYS A 111 11.87 0.88 -4.21
N SER A 112 11.86 0.80 -5.53
CA SER A 112 12.66 1.67 -6.41
C SER A 112 11.93 2.96 -6.82
N HIS A 113 10.67 3.14 -6.43
CA HIS A 113 9.91 4.33 -6.81
C HIS A 113 10.41 5.57 -6.03
N PRO A 114 10.60 6.74 -6.68
CA PRO A 114 11.15 7.93 -6.02
C PRO A 114 10.36 8.44 -4.81
N SER A 115 9.05 8.17 -4.78
CA SER A 115 8.13 8.60 -3.71
C SER A 115 7.97 7.57 -2.59
N TYR A 116 8.71 6.46 -2.63
CA TYR A 116 8.65 5.42 -1.60
C TYR A 116 9.49 5.79 -0.37
N ASP A 117 8.88 5.67 0.81
CA ASP A 117 9.54 5.78 2.11
C ASP A 117 9.32 4.48 2.91
N PRO A 118 10.40 3.75 3.27
CA PRO A 118 10.32 2.47 3.97
C PRO A 118 9.85 2.56 5.43
#